data_AF-A0A1H2ZN26-F1
#
_entry.id   AF-A0A1H2ZN26-F1
#
_cell.length_a   1.000
_cell.length_b   1.000
_cell.length_c   1.000
_cell.angle_alpha   90.00
_cell.angle_beta   90.00
_cell.angle_gamma   90.00
#
_symmetry.space_group_name_H-M   'P 1'
#
loop_
_entity.id
_entity.type
_entity.pdbx_description
1 polymer ?
#
loop_
_entity_poly.entity_id
_entity_poly.type
_entity_poly.pdbx_seq_one_letter_code
_entity_poly.pdbx_strand_id
1 'polypeptide(L)'
;MTSDGLTARFAILIAAAALSSGSGATWGLDLSEQSAREGLPSAPQRPVGQMNAVAEAGESTATEVAFYRWIDQADTGTKIKLRLLWSKTTNSRTIHVDVGDERVILTGVVGTRREKEMAHRTASRMVGVVGVDNRLDVDPDASRVDQGDPLPDKSDPGVFDSWITTRITASLSFDRTIDHALIRVASHSGIATLKGQVPTSMQKRDAGLIAADTAGVERVENDLVVAPRM
;
A
#
# COMPACT_ATOMS: atom_id res chain seq x y z
N MET A 1 3.64 -9.39 -26.12
CA MET A 1 4.97 -9.04 -25.57
C MET A 1 4.91 -7.62 -25.09
N THR A 2 4.80 -7.42 -23.77
CA THR A 2 5.11 -6.21 -22.96
C THR A 2 4.44 -6.36 -21.59
N SER A 3 5.00 -7.21 -20.71
CA SER A 3 4.57 -7.29 -19.30
C SER A 3 5.73 -7.16 -18.31
N ASP A 4 6.95 -6.84 -18.76
CA ASP A 4 8.15 -6.86 -17.91
C ASP A 4 8.57 -5.49 -17.35
N GLY A 5 7.84 -4.42 -17.71
CA GLY A 5 8.13 -3.07 -17.19
C GLY A 5 7.42 -2.71 -15.87
N LEU A 6 6.30 -3.36 -15.54
CA LEU A 6 5.53 -3.06 -14.34
C LEU A 6 6.15 -3.73 -13.10
N THR A 7 6.54 -5.00 -13.19
CA THR A 7 7.00 -5.80 -12.04
C THR A 7 8.25 -5.23 -11.38
N ALA A 8 9.19 -4.66 -12.16
CA ALA A 8 10.40 -4.03 -11.63
C ALA A 8 10.13 -2.67 -10.95
N ARG A 9 9.12 -1.92 -11.39
CA ARG A 9 8.77 -0.61 -10.79
C ARG A 9 7.95 -0.77 -9.50
N PHE A 10 7.18 -1.85 -9.38
CA PHE A 10 6.48 -2.24 -8.15
C PHE A 10 7.45 -2.67 -7.03
N ALA A 11 8.61 -3.26 -7.37
CA ALA A 11 9.61 -3.67 -6.39
C ALA A 11 10.40 -2.48 -5.80
N ILE A 12 10.71 -1.46 -6.61
CA ILE A 12 11.64 -0.39 -6.19
C ILE A 12 11.03 0.55 -5.13
N LEU A 13 9.72 0.80 -5.14
CA LEU A 13 9.09 1.71 -4.17
C LEU A 13 8.66 1.04 -2.86
N ILE A 14 8.31 -0.25 -2.89
CA ILE A 14 8.09 -1.02 -1.65
C ILE A 14 9.44 -1.33 -0.99
N ALA A 15 10.50 -1.57 -1.76
CA ALA A 15 11.86 -1.81 -1.23
C ALA A 15 12.56 -0.54 -0.71
N ALA A 16 12.21 0.67 -1.21
CA ALA A 16 12.88 1.90 -0.77
C ALA A 16 12.62 2.26 0.71
N ALA A 17 11.55 1.76 1.33
CA ALA A 17 11.32 1.89 2.76
C ALA A 17 12.06 0.82 3.61
N ALA A 18 12.60 -0.23 2.98
CA ALA A 18 13.26 -1.35 3.66
C ALA A 18 14.79 -1.31 3.60
N LEU A 19 15.40 -0.28 3.02
CA LEU A 19 16.86 -0.20 2.84
C LEU A 19 17.56 0.87 3.71
N SER A 20 16.88 1.47 4.70
CA SER A 20 17.48 2.54 5.51
C SER A 20 18.09 2.12 6.86
N SER A 21 18.18 0.84 7.22
CA SER A 21 18.99 0.46 8.39
C SER A 21 19.61 -0.93 8.21
N GLY A 22 20.94 -0.96 8.22
CA GLY A 22 21.72 -2.13 7.87
C GLY A 22 21.65 -3.24 8.93
N SER A 23 21.41 -4.47 8.46
CA SER A 23 22.16 -5.64 8.90
C SER A 23 22.02 -6.77 7.88
N GLY A 24 23.14 -7.44 7.60
CA GLY A 24 23.33 -8.30 6.45
C GLY A 24 22.39 -9.51 6.38
N ALA A 25 21.70 -9.62 5.25
CA ALA A 25 21.19 -10.89 4.73
C ALA A 25 21.32 -10.85 3.20
N THR A 26 22.44 -11.37 2.70
CA THR A 26 22.66 -11.58 1.26
C THR A 26 21.78 -12.75 0.82
N TRP A 27 20.70 -12.47 0.06
CA TRP A 27 20.03 -13.51 -0.71
C TRP A 27 20.86 -13.76 -1.97
N GLY A 28 21.49 -14.93 -2.03
CA GLY A 28 22.27 -15.38 -3.19
C GLY A 28 21.37 -15.50 -4.42
N LEU A 29 21.42 -14.50 -5.28
CA LEU A 29 21.19 -14.68 -6.71
C LEU A 29 22.54 -15.07 -7.30
N ASP A 30 22.74 -16.37 -7.51
CA ASP A 30 23.87 -16.86 -8.31
C ASP A 30 23.66 -16.40 -9.76
N LEU A 31 24.28 -15.26 -10.09
CA LEU A 31 24.30 -14.65 -11.42
C LEU A 31 25.61 -14.99 -12.15
N SER A 32 26.24 -16.13 -11.83
CA SER A 32 27.57 -16.47 -12.36
C SER A 32 27.59 -17.15 -13.74
N GLU A 33 26.45 -17.41 -14.39
CA GLU A 33 26.44 -18.08 -15.72
C GLU A 33 26.04 -17.21 -16.93
N GLN A 34 25.66 -15.93 -16.76
CA GLN A 34 25.22 -15.11 -17.91
C GLN A 34 26.19 -14.02 -18.40
N SER A 35 27.33 -13.81 -17.74
CA SER A 35 28.26 -12.72 -18.09
C SER A 35 29.38 -13.11 -19.06
N ALA A 36 29.33 -14.28 -19.70
CA ALA A 36 30.40 -14.75 -20.60
C ALA A 36 30.29 -14.32 -22.07
N ARG A 37 29.44 -13.36 -22.47
CA ARG A 37 29.30 -13.01 -23.91
C ARG A 37 29.31 -11.55 -24.33
N GLU A 38 29.23 -10.57 -23.43
CA GLU A 38 29.23 -9.17 -23.87
C GLU A 38 30.22 -8.36 -23.03
N GLY A 39 31.44 -8.23 -23.56
CA GLY A 39 32.47 -7.39 -22.97
C GLY A 39 32.15 -5.91 -23.15
N LEU A 40 32.15 -5.15 -22.06
CA LEU A 40 32.36 -3.70 -22.05
C LEU A 40 32.97 -3.29 -20.67
N PRO A 41 33.72 -2.17 -20.61
CA PRO A 41 34.84 -1.97 -19.68
C PRO A 41 34.50 -1.48 -18.27
N SER A 42 35.36 -1.85 -17.32
CA SER A 42 35.33 -1.50 -15.89
C SER A 42 35.36 0.01 -15.61
N ALA A 43 34.45 0.47 -14.75
CA ALA A 43 34.47 1.82 -14.17
C ALA A 43 35.33 1.88 -12.88
N PRO A 44 35.91 3.05 -12.53
CA PRO A 44 36.99 3.15 -11.55
C PRO A 44 36.49 3.14 -10.09
N GLN A 45 37.25 2.50 -9.21
CA GLN A 45 37.03 2.53 -7.77
C GLN A 45 37.57 3.84 -7.17
N ARG A 46 36.75 4.54 -6.36
CA ARG A 46 37.21 5.67 -5.53
C ARG A 46 37.63 5.17 -4.14
N PRO A 47 38.72 5.69 -3.56
CA PRO A 47 39.22 5.25 -2.25
C PRO A 47 38.42 5.85 -1.09
N VAL A 48 38.35 5.08 -0.01
CA VAL A 48 37.69 5.39 1.27
C VAL A 48 38.45 6.49 2.01
N GLY A 49 37.77 7.59 2.31
CA GLY A 49 38.29 8.71 3.09
C GLY A 49 37.22 9.25 4.03
N GLN A 50 37.54 9.28 5.32
CA GLN A 50 36.72 9.72 6.44
C GLN A 50 36.21 11.17 6.29
N MET A 51 34.90 11.39 6.36
CA MET A 51 34.31 12.72 6.55
C MET A 51 33.14 12.65 7.54
N ASN A 52 33.32 13.28 8.69
CA ASN A 52 32.22 13.78 9.52
C ASN A 52 31.36 14.73 8.66
N ALA A 53 30.06 14.45 8.53
CA ALA A 53 29.07 15.47 8.19
C ALA A 53 27.66 15.01 8.57
N VAL A 54 27.03 15.84 9.38
CA VAL A 54 25.61 15.91 9.79
C VAL A 54 24.65 15.64 8.62
N ALA A 55 23.75 14.66 8.75
CA ALA A 55 22.54 14.53 7.90
C ALA A 55 21.49 13.58 8.50
N GLU A 56 20.89 13.92 9.64
CA GLU A 56 19.66 13.26 10.12
C GLU A 56 18.49 14.24 10.00
N ALA A 57 17.70 14.14 8.92
CA ALA A 57 16.31 14.67 8.76
C ALA A 57 15.80 14.68 7.30
N GLY A 58 16.64 14.39 6.28
CA GLY A 58 16.30 14.66 4.88
C GLY A 58 15.78 13.50 4.03
N GLU A 59 16.06 12.25 4.38
CA GLU A 59 15.75 11.09 3.50
C GLU A 59 14.34 10.51 3.69
N SER A 60 13.81 10.55 4.92
CA SER A 60 12.52 9.94 5.25
C SER A 60 11.35 10.64 4.54
N THR A 61 11.42 11.97 4.40
CA THR A 61 10.42 12.78 3.70
C THR A 61 10.51 12.63 2.18
N ALA A 62 11.71 12.43 1.62
CA ALA A 62 11.90 12.29 0.17
C ALA A 62 11.27 10.99 -0.37
N THR A 63 11.45 9.87 0.36
CA THR A 63 10.88 8.57 0.02
C THR A 63 9.36 8.58 0.15
N GLU A 64 8.83 9.17 1.21
CA GLU A 64 7.39 9.33 1.43
C GLU A 64 6.74 10.19 0.34
N VAL A 65 7.35 11.33 -0.01
CA VAL A 65 6.88 12.20 -1.11
C VAL A 65 6.93 11.48 -2.46
N ALA A 66 7.98 10.70 -2.73
CA ALA A 66 8.08 9.91 -3.95
C ALA A 66 7.00 8.83 -4.03
N PHE A 67 6.70 8.17 -2.92
CA PHE A 67 5.65 7.16 -2.82
C PHE A 67 4.27 7.75 -3.09
N TYR A 68 3.89 8.86 -2.43
CA TYR A 68 2.61 9.51 -2.68
C TYR A 68 2.47 10.00 -4.11
N ARG A 69 3.53 10.54 -4.70
CA ARG A 69 3.53 10.96 -6.11
C ARG A 69 3.31 9.77 -7.05
N TRP A 70 3.96 8.64 -6.78
CA TRP A 70 3.75 7.42 -7.56
C TRP A 70 2.31 6.91 -7.42
N ILE A 71 1.78 6.89 -6.21
CA ILE A 71 0.38 6.51 -5.95
C ILE A 71 -0.57 7.40 -6.73
N ASP A 72 -0.36 8.72 -6.72
CA ASP A 72 -1.25 9.67 -7.39
C ASP A 72 -1.28 9.41 -8.91
N GLN A 73 -0.10 9.15 -9.49
CA GLN A 73 0.09 8.81 -10.91
C GLN A 73 -0.35 7.38 -11.29
N ALA A 74 -0.59 6.50 -10.31
CA ALA A 74 -0.98 5.13 -10.57
C ALA A 74 -2.39 5.04 -11.17
N ASP A 75 -2.59 4.06 -12.05
CA ASP A 75 -3.90 3.76 -12.62
C ASP A 75 -4.89 3.21 -11.56
N THR A 76 -6.18 3.24 -11.89
CA THR A 76 -7.25 2.79 -11.00
C THR A 76 -7.10 1.32 -10.59
N GLY A 77 -6.66 0.44 -11.50
CA GLY A 77 -6.44 -0.98 -11.21
C GLY A 77 -5.34 -1.19 -10.19
N THR A 78 -4.23 -0.45 -10.33
CA THR A 78 -3.15 -0.42 -9.34
C THR A 78 -3.65 0.05 -7.98
N LYS A 79 -4.39 1.16 -7.91
CA LYS A 79 -4.96 1.67 -6.66
C LYS A 79 -5.90 0.67 -5.99
N ILE A 80 -6.77 0.01 -6.76
CA ILE A 80 -7.66 -1.06 -6.26
C ILE A 80 -6.83 -2.20 -5.68
N LYS A 81 -5.83 -2.67 -6.41
CA LYS A 81 -4.98 -3.79 -5.97
C LYS A 81 -4.25 -3.47 -4.68
N LEU A 82 -3.71 -2.25 -4.55
CA LEU A 82 -3.10 -1.78 -3.31
C LEU A 82 -4.12 -1.74 -2.16
N ARG A 83 -5.31 -1.18 -2.38
CA ARG A 83 -6.35 -1.12 -1.35
C ARG A 83 -6.78 -2.49 -0.86
N LEU A 84 -6.90 -3.46 -1.78
CA LEU A 84 -7.19 -4.86 -1.44
C LEU A 84 -6.01 -5.50 -0.70
N LEU A 85 -4.77 -5.22 -1.10
CA LEU A 85 -3.56 -5.76 -0.47
C LEU A 85 -3.38 -5.30 0.98
N TRP A 86 -3.74 -4.06 1.27
CA TRP A 86 -3.65 -3.48 2.61
C TRP A 86 -4.85 -3.81 3.50
N SER A 87 -5.88 -4.45 2.96
CA SER A 87 -7.06 -4.85 3.71
C SER A 87 -6.78 -6.11 4.54
N LYS A 88 -7.19 -6.10 5.81
CA LYS A 88 -7.23 -7.30 6.67
C LYS A 88 -8.27 -8.32 6.23
N THR A 89 -9.27 -7.87 5.49
CA THR A 89 -10.48 -8.66 5.20
C THR A 89 -10.55 -9.15 3.75
N THR A 90 -9.63 -8.71 2.89
CA THR A 90 -9.51 -9.18 1.50
C THR A 90 -8.10 -9.66 1.18
N ASN A 91 -7.96 -10.92 0.78
CA ASN A 91 -6.71 -11.50 0.29
C ASN A 91 -6.51 -11.09 -1.17
N SER A 92 -5.62 -10.13 -1.42
CA SER A 92 -5.41 -9.60 -2.78
C SER A 92 -4.56 -10.47 -3.72
N ARG A 93 -3.80 -11.43 -3.19
CA ARG A 93 -2.82 -12.19 -3.99
C ARG A 93 -3.48 -13.17 -4.96
N THR A 94 -4.67 -13.66 -4.61
CA THR A 94 -5.51 -14.51 -5.48
C THR A 94 -6.56 -13.70 -6.24
N ILE A 95 -6.68 -12.39 -5.98
CA ILE A 95 -7.61 -11.50 -6.66
C ILE A 95 -6.89 -10.79 -7.81
N HIS A 96 -7.37 -11.04 -9.01
CA HIS A 96 -6.99 -10.29 -10.20
C HIS A 96 -7.98 -9.16 -10.44
N VAL A 97 -7.44 -8.00 -10.82
CA VAL A 97 -8.20 -6.78 -11.08
C VAL A 97 -7.93 -6.36 -12.51
N ASP A 98 -8.98 -6.29 -13.31
CA ASP A 98 -8.97 -5.70 -14.64
C ASP A 98 -9.85 -4.44 -14.64
N VAL A 99 -9.43 -3.40 -15.35
CA VAL A 99 -10.14 -2.13 -15.43
C VAL A 99 -10.22 -1.69 -16.88
N GLY A 100 -11.44 -1.56 -17.40
CA GLY A 100 -11.74 -1.03 -18.72
C GLY A 100 -13.02 -0.19 -18.70
N ASP A 101 -13.04 0.94 -19.38
CA ASP A 101 -14.19 1.86 -19.46
C ASP A 101 -14.84 2.17 -18.10
N GLU A 102 -14.02 2.49 -17.09
CA GLU A 102 -14.44 2.77 -15.70
C GLU A 102 -15.18 1.60 -15.00
N ARG A 103 -15.17 0.42 -15.61
CA ARG A 103 -15.70 -0.83 -15.05
C ARG A 103 -14.55 -1.72 -14.60
N VAL A 104 -14.68 -2.20 -13.38
CA VAL A 104 -13.72 -3.13 -12.76
C VAL A 104 -14.26 -4.54 -12.88
N ILE A 105 -13.41 -5.49 -13.25
CA ILE A 105 -13.69 -6.91 -13.19
C ILE A 105 -12.78 -7.53 -12.14
N LEU A 106 -13.38 -8.17 -11.13
CA LEU A 106 -12.66 -8.92 -10.11
C LEU A 106 -12.77 -10.41 -10.42
N THR A 107 -11.64 -11.09 -10.60
CA THR A 107 -11.58 -12.54 -10.87
C THR A 107 -10.58 -13.23 -9.95
N GLY A 108 -10.72 -14.54 -9.77
CA GLY A 108 -9.87 -15.34 -8.90
C GLY A 108 -10.66 -15.98 -7.77
N VAL A 109 -10.00 -16.28 -6.65
CA VAL A 109 -10.57 -17.11 -5.58
C VAL A 109 -10.39 -16.44 -4.23
N VAL A 110 -11.41 -16.50 -3.38
CA VAL A 110 -11.40 -15.99 -2.01
C VAL A 110 -11.89 -17.04 -1.03
N GLY A 111 -11.51 -16.91 0.23
CA GLY A 111 -11.82 -17.88 1.26
C GLY A 111 -13.28 -17.93 1.69
N THR A 112 -13.93 -16.76 1.66
CA THR A 112 -15.29 -16.62 2.18
C THR A 112 -16.16 -15.70 1.33
N ARG A 113 -17.47 -15.87 1.45
CA ARG A 113 -18.44 -14.96 0.83
C ARG A 113 -18.32 -13.52 1.38
N ARG A 114 -17.98 -13.36 2.66
CA ARG A 114 -17.77 -12.03 3.25
C ARG A 114 -16.62 -11.29 2.59
N GLU A 115 -15.53 -12.01 2.34
CA GLU A 115 -14.36 -11.50 1.64
C GLU A 115 -14.70 -11.10 0.19
N LYS A 116 -15.43 -11.96 -0.53
CA LYS A 116 -15.97 -11.65 -1.87
C LYS A 116 -16.76 -10.33 -1.88
N GLU A 117 -17.68 -10.19 -0.93
CA GLU A 117 -18.52 -8.98 -0.82
C GLU A 117 -17.72 -7.75 -0.40
N MET A 118 -16.71 -7.92 0.45
CA MET A 118 -15.82 -6.82 0.83
C MET A 118 -14.98 -6.35 -0.35
N ALA A 119 -14.40 -7.26 -1.13
CA ALA A 119 -13.64 -6.90 -2.32
C ALA A 119 -14.48 -6.08 -3.32
N HIS A 120 -15.74 -6.47 -3.53
CA HIS A 120 -16.68 -5.69 -4.34
C HIS A 120 -16.94 -4.30 -3.76
N ARG A 121 -17.27 -4.20 -2.46
CA ARG A 121 -17.54 -2.91 -1.82
C ARG A 121 -16.32 -1.99 -1.91
N THR A 122 -15.14 -2.51 -1.60
CA THR A 122 -13.88 -1.79 -1.69
C THR A 122 -13.69 -1.24 -3.11
N ALA A 123 -13.74 -2.08 -4.14
CA ALA A 123 -13.58 -1.64 -5.52
C ALA A 123 -14.64 -0.60 -5.95
N SER A 124 -15.90 -0.78 -5.53
CA SER A 124 -17.02 0.10 -5.92
C SER A 124 -16.94 1.52 -5.36
N ARG A 125 -16.17 1.72 -4.29
CA ARG A 125 -15.97 3.02 -3.64
C ARG A 125 -14.75 3.77 -4.18
N MET A 126 -13.95 3.13 -5.04
CA MET A 126 -12.73 3.72 -5.54
C MET A 126 -13.02 4.86 -6.51
N VAL A 127 -12.14 5.87 -6.50
CA VAL A 127 -12.16 6.96 -7.49
C VAL A 127 -12.05 6.39 -8.91
N GLY A 128 -12.87 6.89 -9.84
CA GLY A 128 -12.87 6.47 -11.24
C GLY A 128 -13.57 5.14 -11.52
N VAL A 129 -14.23 4.52 -10.52
CA VAL A 129 -15.00 3.28 -10.71
C VAL A 129 -16.49 3.58 -10.81
N VAL A 130 -17.08 3.26 -11.96
CA VAL A 130 -18.52 3.39 -12.23
C VAL A 130 -19.26 2.09 -11.92
N GLY A 131 -18.64 0.94 -12.18
CA GLY A 131 -19.24 -0.37 -11.92
C GLY A 131 -18.22 -1.44 -11.59
N VAL A 132 -18.64 -2.46 -10.85
CA VAL A 132 -17.82 -3.62 -10.51
C VAL A 132 -18.55 -4.90 -10.89
N ASP A 133 -17.94 -5.68 -11.78
CA ASP A 133 -18.33 -7.06 -12.06
C ASP A 133 -17.48 -7.99 -11.18
N ASN A 134 -18.10 -8.57 -10.15
CA ASN A 134 -17.41 -9.44 -9.20
C ASN A 134 -17.63 -10.91 -9.55
N ARG A 135 -16.62 -11.51 -10.18
CA ARG A 135 -16.55 -12.91 -10.61
C ARG A 135 -15.59 -13.74 -9.75
N LEU A 136 -15.40 -13.36 -8.49
CA LEU A 136 -14.60 -14.14 -7.54
C LEU A 136 -15.32 -15.43 -7.16
N ASP A 137 -14.62 -16.55 -7.14
CA ASP A 137 -15.12 -17.81 -6.59
C ASP A 137 -14.79 -17.92 -5.10
N VAL A 138 -15.64 -18.64 -4.35
CA VAL A 138 -15.45 -18.86 -2.92
C VAL A 138 -14.96 -20.28 -2.72
N ASP A 139 -13.72 -20.41 -2.27
CA ASP A 139 -13.09 -21.67 -1.90
C ASP A 139 -12.52 -21.54 -0.47
N PRO A 140 -13.11 -22.24 0.52
CA PRO A 140 -12.64 -22.20 1.91
C PRO A 140 -11.16 -22.56 2.09
N ASP A 141 -10.58 -23.36 1.18
CA ASP A 141 -9.16 -23.74 1.26
C ASP A 141 -8.22 -22.64 0.77
N ALA A 142 -8.73 -21.63 0.05
CA ALA A 142 -7.97 -20.45 -0.36
C ALA A 142 -7.58 -19.55 0.83
N SER A 143 -8.27 -19.64 1.98
CA SER A 143 -7.93 -18.91 3.22
C SER A 143 -6.61 -19.34 3.86
N ARG A 144 -6.00 -20.44 3.43
CA ARG A 144 -4.78 -21.00 4.06
C ARG A 144 -3.50 -20.32 3.61
N VAL A 145 -3.59 -19.43 2.62
CA VAL A 145 -2.42 -18.72 2.14
C VAL A 145 -2.27 -17.44 2.97
N ASP A 146 -1.17 -17.32 3.71
CA ASP A 146 -0.86 -16.13 4.50
C ASP A 146 -0.58 -14.97 3.53
N GLN A 147 -1.55 -14.08 3.35
CA GLN A 147 -1.55 -13.16 2.22
C GLN A 147 -2.02 -11.74 2.57
N GLY A 148 -1.06 -10.85 2.84
CA GLY A 148 -1.25 -9.40 2.85
C GLY A 148 0.03 -8.65 2.49
N ASP A 149 0.01 -7.32 2.57
CA ASP A 149 1.24 -6.51 2.53
C ASP A 149 2.16 -6.97 3.68
N PRO A 150 3.42 -7.36 3.40
CA PRO A 150 4.36 -7.70 4.46
C PRO A 150 4.47 -6.53 5.43
N LEU A 151 4.12 -6.80 6.69
CA LEU A 151 4.25 -5.83 7.76
C LEU A 151 5.75 -5.62 8.06
N PRO A 152 6.19 -4.37 8.29
CA PRO A 152 7.54 -4.13 8.79
C PRO A 152 7.70 -4.76 10.17
N ASP A 153 8.94 -5.00 10.57
CA ASP A 153 9.25 -5.52 11.90
C ASP A 153 8.69 -4.58 12.97
N LYS A 154 7.95 -5.14 13.94
CA LYS A 154 7.39 -4.40 15.08
C LYS A 154 8.45 -3.96 16.09
N SER A 155 9.69 -4.45 15.95
CA SER A 155 10.82 -4.07 16.82
C SER A 155 11.23 -2.59 16.68
N ASP A 156 10.87 -1.95 15.56
CA ASP A 156 10.99 -0.50 15.36
C ASP A 156 9.59 0.15 15.26
N PRO A 157 9.06 0.68 16.39
CA PRO A 157 7.73 1.29 16.41
C PRO A 157 7.61 2.50 15.47
N GLY A 158 8.68 3.26 15.25
CA GLY A 158 8.65 4.45 14.42
C GLY A 158 8.43 4.11 12.94
N VAL A 159 9.13 3.09 12.44
CA VAL A 159 8.96 2.57 11.07
C VAL A 159 7.58 1.93 10.92
N PHE A 160 7.15 1.14 11.90
CA PHE A 160 5.85 0.46 11.87
C PHE A 160 4.68 1.45 11.84
N ASP A 161 4.70 2.48 12.69
CA ASP A 161 3.64 3.49 12.75
C ASP A 161 3.61 4.39 11.51
N SER A 162 4.78 4.75 10.96
CA SER A 162 4.86 5.49 9.69
C SER A 162 4.28 4.67 8.53
N TRP A 163 4.59 3.37 8.49
CA TRP A 163 4.03 2.45 7.51
C TRP A 163 2.50 2.41 7.61
N ILE A 164 1.92 2.27 8.81
CA ILE A 164 0.47 2.28 9.03
C ILE A 164 -0.14 3.59 8.56
N THR A 165 0.41 4.71 9.02
CA THR A 165 -0.08 6.06 8.70
C THR A 165 -0.12 6.28 7.19
N THR A 166 0.91 5.83 6.48
CA THR A 166 1.01 5.89 5.03
C THR A 166 -0.09 5.10 4.34
N ARG A 167 -0.33 3.84 4.75
CA ARG A 167 -1.36 2.98 4.12
C ARG A 167 -2.77 3.48 4.38
N ILE A 168 -3.04 3.97 5.59
CA ILE A 168 -4.36 4.56 5.91
C ILE A 168 -4.58 5.82 5.06
N THR A 169 -3.59 6.72 5.00
CA THR A 169 -3.70 7.97 4.23
C THR A 169 -3.95 7.70 2.75
N ALA A 170 -3.19 6.76 2.16
CA ALA A 170 -3.41 6.33 0.79
C ALA A 170 -4.78 5.64 0.60
N SER A 171 -5.20 4.78 1.53
CA SER A 171 -6.49 4.10 1.44
C SER A 171 -7.67 5.08 1.52
N LEU A 172 -7.55 6.16 2.29
CA LEU A 172 -8.55 7.23 2.34
C LEU A 172 -8.56 8.06 1.05
N SER A 173 -7.40 8.34 0.44
CA SER A 173 -7.34 9.09 -0.82
C SER A 173 -7.92 8.33 -2.01
N PHE A 174 -7.98 7.01 -1.90
CA PHE A 174 -8.58 6.14 -2.91
C PHE A 174 -10.11 6.11 -2.89
N ASP A 175 -10.73 6.41 -1.75
CA ASP A 175 -12.18 6.37 -1.60
C ASP A 175 -12.81 7.67 -2.10
N ARG A 176 -13.67 7.58 -3.12
CA ARG A 176 -14.31 8.76 -3.75
C ARG A 176 -15.28 9.50 -2.83
N THR A 177 -15.70 8.88 -1.74
CA THR A 177 -16.67 9.44 -0.79
C THR A 177 -16.01 10.26 0.32
N ILE A 178 -14.67 10.20 0.41
CA ILE A 178 -13.88 10.82 1.48
C ILE A 178 -12.94 11.87 0.88
N ASP A 179 -13.01 13.07 1.44
CA ASP A 179 -12.02 14.12 1.19
C ASP A 179 -10.85 13.94 2.17
N HIS A 180 -9.85 13.15 1.76
CA HIS A 180 -8.70 12.82 2.60
C HIS A 180 -7.91 14.06 3.06
N ALA A 181 -8.00 15.18 2.35
CA ALA A 181 -7.30 16.42 2.72
C ALA A 181 -7.83 17.02 4.03
N LEU A 182 -9.06 16.68 4.42
CA LEU A 182 -9.68 17.13 5.68
C LEU A 182 -9.33 16.24 6.87
N ILE A 183 -8.66 15.11 6.63
CA ILE A 183 -8.35 14.09 7.63
C ILE A 183 -6.84 14.05 7.85
N ARG A 184 -6.43 14.17 9.11
CA ARG A 184 -5.06 13.91 9.56
C ARG A 184 -5.04 12.53 10.22
N VAL A 185 -4.09 11.73 9.78
CA VAL A 185 -3.86 10.38 10.29
C VAL A 185 -2.54 10.37 11.05
N ALA A 186 -2.53 9.73 12.20
CA ALA A 186 -1.32 9.37 12.92
C ALA A 186 -1.46 7.93 13.44
N SER A 187 -0.34 7.24 13.64
CA SER A 187 -0.31 5.95 14.32
C SER A 187 0.67 6.02 15.49
N HIS A 188 0.33 5.33 16.57
CA HIS A 188 1.25 5.07 17.66
C HIS A 188 1.05 3.67 18.23
N SER A 189 2.08 2.84 18.20
CA SER A 189 2.04 1.44 18.65
C SER A 189 0.86 0.67 18.07
N GLY A 190 0.59 0.84 16.76
CA GLY A 190 -0.53 0.18 16.07
C GLY A 190 -1.93 0.78 16.34
N ILE A 191 -2.02 1.84 17.16
CA ILE A 191 -3.27 2.59 17.35
C ILE A 191 -3.31 3.73 16.33
N ALA A 192 -4.26 3.68 15.41
CA ALA A 192 -4.46 4.72 14.41
C ALA A 192 -5.43 5.79 14.92
N THR A 193 -5.00 7.06 14.94
CA THR A 193 -5.84 8.21 15.32
C THR A 193 -6.21 9.02 14.09
N LEU A 194 -7.51 9.28 13.91
CA LEU A 194 -8.06 10.11 12.83
C LEU A 194 -8.57 11.43 13.42
N LYS A 195 -8.00 12.56 12.98
CA LYS A 195 -8.39 13.91 13.43
C LYS A 195 -8.74 14.79 12.24
N GLY A 196 -9.63 15.77 12.46
CA GLY A 196 -10.06 16.68 11.40
C GLY A 196 -11.58 16.81 11.34
N GLN A 197 -12.08 17.26 10.19
CA GLN A 197 -13.50 17.57 10.01
C GLN A 197 -14.04 16.87 8.77
N VAL A 198 -15.21 16.26 8.88
CA VAL A 198 -15.89 15.63 7.74
C VAL A 198 -17.31 16.18 7.60
N PRO A 199 -17.79 16.42 6.37
CA PRO A 199 -19.14 16.92 6.12
C PRO A 199 -20.29 16.10 6.74
N THR A 200 -20.13 14.78 6.84
CA THR A 200 -21.22 13.88 7.27
C THR A 200 -20.78 12.81 8.26
N SER A 201 -21.71 12.35 9.09
CA SER A 201 -21.48 11.21 9.99
C SER A 201 -21.17 9.92 9.25
N MET A 202 -21.64 9.76 8.00
CA MET A 202 -21.32 8.61 7.16
C MET A 202 -19.84 8.60 6.79
N GLN A 203 -19.30 9.74 6.33
CA GLN A 203 -17.87 9.87 6.03
C GLN A 203 -17.00 9.63 7.26
N LYS A 204 -17.42 10.13 8.44
CA LYS A 204 -16.75 9.82 9.72
C LYS A 204 -16.65 8.31 9.93
N ARG A 205 -17.79 7.60 9.80
CA ARG A 205 -17.86 6.15 10.00
C ARG A 205 -17.00 5.41 8.97
N ASP A 206 -17.09 5.78 7.71
CA ASP A 206 -16.36 5.14 6.62
C ASP A 206 -14.84 5.31 6.75
N ALA A 207 -14.38 6.51 7.12
CA ALA A 207 -12.96 6.74 7.42
C ALA A 207 -12.45 5.81 8.55
N GLY A 208 -13.25 5.65 9.60
CA GLY A 208 -12.94 4.73 10.69
C GLY A 208 -12.89 3.27 10.25
N LEU A 209 -13.81 2.85 9.37
CA LEU A 209 -13.81 1.50 8.80
C LEU A 209 -12.61 1.23 7.91
N ILE A 210 -12.22 2.19 7.07
CA ILE A 210 -11.04 2.06 6.19
C ILE A 210 -9.76 1.96 7.03
N ALA A 211 -9.62 2.81 8.05
CA ALA A 211 -8.48 2.74 8.97
C ALA A 211 -8.44 1.40 9.71
N ALA A 212 -9.58 0.93 10.22
CA ALA A 212 -9.65 -0.34 10.96
C ALA A 212 -9.35 -1.55 10.07
N ASP A 213 -9.73 -1.49 8.81
CA ASP A 213 -9.46 -2.53 7.82
C ASP A 213 -8.00 -2.55 7.33
N THR A 214 -7.19 -1.54 7.64
CA THR A 214 -5.77 -1.54 7.24
C THR A 214 -4.95 -2.53 8.07
N ALA A 215 -4.12 -3.34 7.42
CA ALA A 215 -3.21 -4.29 8.08
C ALA A 215 -2.31 -3.59 9.11
N GLY A 216 -1.93 -4.28 10.18
CA GLY A 216 -1.10 -3.72 11.25
C GLY A 216 -1.83 -2.84 12.26
N VAL A 217 -2.98 -2.25 11.91
CA VAL A 217 -3.80 -1.47 12.86
C VAL A 217 -4.38 -2.40 13.93
N GLU A 218 -4.23 -2.08 15.20
CA GLU A 218 -4.83 -2.86 16.30
C GLU A 218 -6.12 -2.20 16.79
N ARG A 219 -6.13 -0.87 16.80
CA ARG A 219 -7.27 -0.06 17.25
C ARG A 219 -7.35 1.26 16.48
N VAL A 220 -8.56 1.79 16.34
CA VAL A 220 -8.79 3.11 15.73
C VAL A 220 -9.42 4.06 16.74
N GLU A 221 -8.82 5.23 16.89
CA GLU A 221 -9.35 6.39 17.60
C GLU A 221 -9.88 7.39 16.58
N ASN A 222 -11.21 7.45 16.46
CA ASN A 222 -11.86 8.30 15.45
C ASN A 222 -12.38 9.61 16.07
N ASP A 223 -11.48 10.58 16.17
CA ASP A 223 -11.70 11.92 16.71
C ASP A 223 -12.21 12.92 15.64
N LEU A 224 -12.69 12.43 14.49
CA LEU A 224 -13.25 13.29 13.45
C LEU A 224 -14.49 14.02 13.95
N VAL A 225 -14.60 15.30 13.62
CA VAL A 225 -15.77 16.12 13.93
C VAL A 225 -16.65 16.22 12.70
N VAL A 226 -17.96 16.07 12.87
CA VAL A 226 -18.91 16.27 11.77
C VAL A 226 -19.20 17.76 11.65
N ALA A 227 -18.75 18.37 10.57
CA ALA A 227 -18.94 19.79 10.27
C ALA A 227 -19.59 19.91 8.89
N PRO A 228 -20.94 20.02 8.82
CA PRO A 228 -21.64 20.19 7.56
C PRO A 228 -21.12 21.43 6.83
N ARG A 229 -20.78 21.29 5.54
CA ARG A 229 -20.52 22.47 4.70
C ARG A 229 -21.87 23.15 4.43
N MET A 230 -22.03 24.39 4.92
CA MET A 230 -23.17 25.26 4.62
C MET A 230 -23.05 25.86 3.23
#